data_AF-A0A0S7ZL33-F1
#
_entry.id   AF-A0A0S7ZL33-F1
#
_cell.length_a   1.000
_cell.length_b   1.000
_cell.length_c   1.000
_cell.angle_alpha   90.00
_cell.angle_beta   90.00
_cell.angle_gamma   90.00
#
_symmetry.space_group_name_H-M   'P 1'
#
loop_
_entity.id
_entity.type
_entity.pdbx_description
1 polymer ?
#
loop_
_entity_poly.entity_id
_entity_poly.type
_entity_poly.pdbx_seq_one_letter_code
_entity_poly.pdbx_strand_id
1 'polypeptide(L)' 'QNGGKNVSRDIGIVVGRDIVAVEKAAYDLFLQANGKPIQEYTYPHVDPLLQVKHAAELGLGSIEYRIVEVRSV' A
#
# COMPACT_ATOMS: atom_id res chain seq x y z
N GLN A 1 -7.08 19.94 14.99
CA GLN A 1 -6.44 18.63 14.77
C GLN A 1 -4.99 18.89 14.36
N ASN A 2 -4.01 18.30 15.07
CA ASN A 2 -2.58 18.52 14.83
C ASN A 2 -2.00 17.54 13.79
N GLY A 3 -2.72 17.28 12.69
CA GLY A 3 -2.48 16.13 11.80
C GLY A 3 -1.63 16.38 10.55
N GLY A 4 -1.14 17.60 10.32
CA GLY A 4 -0.47 17.95 9.06
C GLY A 4 -1.44 18.00 7.87
N LYS A 5 -0.89 18.21 6.66
CA LYS A 5 -1.67 18.25 5.41
C LYS A 5 -1.91 16.82 4.91
N ASN A 6 -3.13 16.53 4.47
CA ASN A 6 -3.44 15.25 3.82
C ASN A 6 -2.54 15.06 2.58
N VAL A 7 -1.88 13.91 2.51
CA VAL A 7 -0.95 13.56 1.41
C VAL A 7 -1.65 12.85 0.26
N SER A 8 -2.89 12.39 0.44
CA SER A 8 -3.71 11.80 -0.61
C SER A 8 -5.19 12.02 -0.37
N ARG A 9 -5.99 11.81 -1.42
CA ARG A 9 -7.45 11.68 -1.36
C ARG A 9 -7.84 10.28 -0.87
N ASP A 10 -9.13 10.07 -0.63
CA ASP A 10 -9.65 8.70 -0.44
C ASP A 10 -9.45 7.87 -1.72
N ILE A 11 -8.92 6.66 -1.55
CA ILE A 11 -8.63 5.67 -2.60
C ILE A 11 -9.33 4.33 -2.34
N GLY A 12 -10.18 4.24 -1.31
CA GLY A 12 -10.92 3.04 -0.94
C GLY A 12 -10.27 2.21 0.16
N ILE A 13 -10.81 1.00 0.37
CA ILE A 13 -10.37 0.05 1.41
C ILE A 13 -9.88 -1.23 0.74
N VAL A 14 -8.70 -1.71 1.16
CA VAL A 14 -8.17 -3.02 0.77
C VAL A 14 -8.51 -4.04 1.86
N VAL A 15 -9.05 -5.19 1.47
CA VAL A 15 -9.35 -6.29 2.38
C VAL A 15 -8.86 -7.61 1.78
N GLY A 16 -8.38 -8.52 2.61
CA GLY A 16 -7.86 -9.80 2.16
C GLY A 16 -7.43 -10.71 3.32
N ARG A 17 -7.10 -11.96 3.00
CA ARG A 17 -6.63 -12.96 3.97
C ARG A 17 -5.11 -13.13 4.00
N ASP A 18 -4.41 -12.57 3.02
CA ASP A 18 -2.95 -12.50 2.98
C ASP A 18 -2.53 -11.08 3.35
N ILE A 19 -1.95 -10.91 4.54
CA ILE A 19 -1.65 -9.58 5.07
C ILE A 19 -0.52 -8.88 4.30
N VAL A 20 0.44 -9.65 3.78
CA VAL A 20 1.55 -9.10 2.98
C VAL A 20 1.01 -8.56 1.66
N ALA A 21 0.15 -9.34 1.00
CA ALA A 21 -0.49 -8.90 -0.25
C ALA A 21 -1.40 -7.68 -0.03
N VAL A 22 -2.16 -7.64 1.07
CA VAL A 22 -3.04 -6.50 1.42
C VAL A 22 -2.23 -5.22 1.62
N GLU A 23 -1.17 -5.26 2.41
CA GLU A 23 -0.34 -4.08 2.69
C GLU A 23 0.40 -3.60 1.42
N LYS A 24 0.95 -4.53 0.63
CA LYS A 24 1.58 -4.19 -0.65
C LYS A 24 0.58 -3.59 -1.65
N ALA A 25 -0.64 -4.15 -1.72
CA ALA A 25 -1.70 -3.62 -2.57
C ALA A 25 -2.13 -2.21 -2.16
N ALA A 26 -2.24 -1.93 -0.87
CA ALA A 26 -2.55 -0.59 -0.38
C ALA A 26 -1.48 0.43 -0.80
N TYR A 27 -0.19 0.08 -0.68
CA TYR A 27 0.91 0.91 -1.16
C TYR A 27 0.86 1.15 -2.68
N ASP A 28 0.63 0.10 -3.47
CA ASP A 28 0.61 0.20 -4.93
C ASP A 28 -0.59 1.02 -5.42
N LEU A 29 -1.76 0.87 -4.79
CA LEU A 29 -2.94 1.70 -5.08
C LEU A 29 -2.70 3.16 -4.72
N PHE A 30 -1.99 3.44 -3.61
CA PHE A 30 -1.55 4.81 -3.30
C PHE A 30 -0.64 5.36 -4.39
N LEU A 31 0.38 4.61 -4.80
CA LEU A 31 1.31 5.04 -5.85
C LEU A 31 0.55 5.29 -7.18
N GLN A 32 -0.36 4.40 -7.56
CA GLN A 32 -1.20 4.54 -8.74
C GLN A 32 -2.09 5.80 -8.67
N ALA A 33 -2.70 6.09 -7.52
CA ALA A 33 -3.61 7.22 -7.36
C ALA A 33 -2.91 8.58 -7.30
N ASN A 34 -1.65 8.63 -6.83
CA ASN A 34 -0.93 9.89 -6.57
C ASN A 34 0.24 10.14 -7.55
N GLY A 35 0.68 9.12 -8.31
CA GLY A 35 1.78 9.19 -9.27
C GLY A 35 3.18 9.25 -8.66
N LYS A 36 3.28 9.25 -7.33
CA LYS A 36 4.53 9.24 -6.56
C LYS A 36 4.39 8.36 -5.32
N PRO A 37 5.50 7.80 -4.83
CA PRO A 37 5.48 6.92 -3.68
C PRO A 37 5.34 7.73 -2.37
N ILE A 38 4.72 7.14 -1.33
CA ILE A 38 4.31 7.86 -0.11
C ILE A 38 5.46 8.57 0.63
N GLN A 39 6.68 8.02 0.55
CA GLN A 39 7.86 8.58 1.20
C GLN A 39 8.28 9.93 0.61
N GLU A 40 7.97 10.23 -0.66
CA GLU A 40 8.23 11.55 -1.25
C GLU A 40 7.35 12.65 -0.64
N TYR A 41 6.20 12.28 -0.06
CA TYR A 41 5.30 13.22 0.62
C TYR A 41 5.57 13.33 2.13
N THR A 42 6.36 12.41 2.68
CA THR A 42 6.56 12.25 4.12
C THR A 42 8.04 12.23 4.47
N TYR A 43 8.68 11.06 4.47
CA TYR A 43 10.07 10.85 4.88
C TYR A 43 10.87 10.20 3.74
N PRO A 44 11.51 10.98 2.84
CA PRO A 44 12.12 10.46 1.60
C PRO A 44 13.21 9.40 1.77
N HIS A 45 13.81 9.33 2.96
CA HIS A 45 14.91 8.40 3.27
C HIS A 45 14.44 7.08 3.90
N VAL A 46 13.14 6.89 4.11
CA VAL A 46 12.56 5.67 4.69
C VAL A 46 11.98 4.81 3.57
N ASP A 47 12.39 3.54 3.48
CA ASP A 47 11.73 2.56 2.60
C ASP A 47 10.40 2.13 3.23
N PRO A 48 9.25 2.51 2.66
CA PRO A 48 7.94 2.14 3.22
C PRO A 48 7.65 0.63 3.11
N LEU A 49 8.36 -0.09 2.23
CA LEU A 49 8.14 -1.51 2.01
C LEU A 49 9.03 -2.40 2.88
N LEU A 50 9.89 -1.83 3.73
CA LEU A 50 10.81 -2.60 4.57
C LEU A 50 10.06 -3.63 5.44
N GLN A 51 9.00 -3.20 6.14
CA GLN A 51 8.19 -4.08 6.99
C GLN A 51 7.46 -5.16 6.18
N VAL A 52 7.02 -4.83 4.96
CA VAL A 52 6.27 -5.73 4.08
C VAL A 52 7.17 -6.85 3.58
N LYS A 53 8.39 -6.51 3.13
CA LYS A 53 9.41 -7.47 2.70
C LYS A 53 9.78 -8.42 3.83
N HIS A 54 10.02 -7.87 5.03
CA HIS A 54 10.36 -8.69 6.19
C HIS A 54 9.22 -9.63 6.61
N ALA A 55 7.96 -9.18 6.59
CA ALA A 55 6.81 -10.03 6.86
C ALA A 55 6.68 -11.19 5.85
N ALA A 56 7.01 -10.94 4.57
CA ALA A 56 7.06 -11.98 3.54
C ALA A 56 8.15 -13.02 3.83
N GLU A 57 9.35 -12.58 4.25
CA GLU A 57 10.47 -13.45 4.64
C GLU A 57 10.12 -14.34 5.84
N LEU A 58 9.29 -13.85 6.77
CA LEU A 58 8.77 -14.62 7.90
C LEU A 58 7.66 -15.62 7.51
N GLY A 59 7.21 -15.62 6.25
CA GLY A 59 6.15 -16.51 5.77
C GLY A 59 4.73 -16.08 6.17
N LEU A 60 4.52 -14.80 6.50
CA LEU A 60 3.19 -14.28 6.86
C LEU A 60 2.27 -14.06 5.65
N GLY A 61 2.81 -14.17 4.44
CA GLY A 61 2.09 -13.94 3.19
C GLY A 61 3.01 -13.75 2.00
N SER A 62 2.44 -13.35 0.87
CA SER A 62 3.15 -13.15 -0.40
C SER A 62 3.17 -11.68 -0.82
N ILE A 63 4.32 -11.21 -1.32
CA ILE A 63 4.41 -9.89 -1.99
C ILE A 63 3.82 -9.92 -3.40
N GLU A 64 3.70 -11.11 -3.99
CA GLU A 64 3.15 -11.33 -5.32
C GLU A 64 1.63 -11.46 -5.25
N TYR A 65 0.93 -10.66 -6.06
CA TYR A 65 -0.52 -10.68 -6.20
C TYR A 65 -0.91 -10.09 -7.57
N ARG A 66 -2.20 -10.18 -7.92
CA ARG A 66 -2.74 -9.52 -9.13
C ARG A 66 -3.97 -8.70 -8.77
N ILE A 67 -4.00 -7.45 -9.24
CA ILE A 67 -5.19 -6.60 -9.18
C ILE A 67 -6.09 -6.97 -10.35
N VAL A 68 -7.36 -7.27 -10.06
CA VAL A 68 -8.38 -7.55 -11.07
C VAL A 68 -9.55 -6.59 -10.82
N GLU A 69 -9.87 -5.77 -11.82
CA GLU A 69 -11.07 -4.94 -11.79
C GLU A 69 -12.29 -5.83 -12.06
N VAL A 70 -13.21 -5.88 -11.10
CA VAL A 70 -14.49 -6.58 -11.25
C VAL A 70 -15.57 -5.52 -11.44
N ARG A 71 -16.27 -5.59 -12.58
CA ARG A 71 -17.44 -4.76 -12.83
C ARG A 71 -18.68 -5.54 -12.44
N SER A 72 -19.49 -4.99 -11.54
CA SER A 72 -20.86 -5.48 -11.39
C SER A 72 -21.65 -5.11 -12.63
N VAL A 73 -22.30 -6.09 -13.24
CA VAL A 73 -23.36 -5.92 -14.25
C VAL A 73 -24.63 -5.38 -13.62
#